data_AF-A0A7W7LCZ9-F1
#
_entry.id   AF-A0A7W7LCZ9-F1
#
_cell.length_a   1.000
_cell.length_b   1.000
_cell.length_c   1.000
_cell.angle_alpha   90.00
_cell.angle_beta   90.00
_cell.angle_gamma   90.00
#
_symmetry.space_group_name_H-M   'P 1'
#
loop_
_entity.id
_entity.type
_entity.pdbx_description
1 polymer ?
#
loop_
_entity_poly.entity_id
_entity_poly.type
_entity_poly.pdbx_seq_one_letter_code
_entity_poly.pdbx_strand_id
1 'polypeptide(L)'
;MSGEVQEFLCWRGPASVNVFVVGAGNTPLPEESFRLAGLVPDAELPFPLTDLPEAIERLGLVSYDLDFDDTSLDLRAYTRAALRRVCEGTWAVAWAASEGSFHYDELLTDEVARQVYGYCVSGTEPVVEWDTATLRSEEWKHRIAGVRTALDALLSAPEELNS
;
A
#
# COMPACT_ATOMS: atom_id res chain seq x y z
N MET A 1 2.27 -3.57 23.71
CA MET A 1 2.59 -2.18 23.32
C MET A 1 2.31 -2.05 21.83
N SER A 2 1.04 -1.94 21.45
CA SER A 2 0.55 -1.98 20.07
C SER A 2 0.32 -0.58 19.47
N GLY A 3 0.95 0.46 20.03
CA GLY A 3 0.50 1.85 19.87
C GLY A 3 1.18 2.68 18.77
N GLU A 4 2.39 2.36 18.32
CA GLU A 4 3.15 3.32 17.50
C GLU A 4 2.62 3.45 16.05
N VAL A 5 2.24 2.36 15.37
CA VAL A 5 1.61 2.48 14.03
C VAL A 5 0.26 3.18 14.11
N GLN A 6 -0.56 2.86 15.11
CA GLN A 6 -1.83 3.53 15.34
C GLN A 6 -1.65 5.04 15.61
N GLU A 7 -0.62 5.42 16.37
CA GLU A 7 -0.24 6.83 16.57
C GLU A 7 0.19 7.50 15.25
N PHE A 8 0.89 6.80 14.36
CA PHE A 8 1.24 7.33 13.03
C PHE A 8 0.00 7.55 12.14
N LEU A 9 -0.97 6.62 12.16
CA LEU A 9 -2.20 6.76 11.37
C LEU A 9 -2.99 8.00 11.80
N CYS A 10 -2.89 8.44 13.06
CA CYS A 10 -3.64 9.57 13.61
C CYS A 10 -2.88 10.91 13.60
N TRP A 11 -1.67 10.99 13.02
CA TRP A 11 -0.76 12.14 13.22
C TRP A 11 -1.29 13.48 12.68
N ARG A 12 -2.22 13.48 11.70
CA ARG A 12 -2.77 14.70 11.08
C ARG A 12 -4.27 14.93 11.27
N GLY A 13 -4.99 14.04 11.98
CA GLY A 13 -6.44 14.09 12.08
C GLY A 13 -7.04 12.70 12.27
N PRO A 14 -8.10 12.30 11.54
CA PRO A 14 -8.63 10.94 11.60
C PRO A 14 -7.52 9.91 11.31
N ALA A 15 -7.73 8.66 11.74
CA ALA A 15 -6.80 7.58 11.44
C ALA A 15 -6.85 7.25 9.95
N SER A 16 -5.74 7.39 9.23
CA SER A 16 -5.70 7.16 7.79
C SER A 16 -4.87 5.94 7.39
N VAL A 17 -5.48 5.00 6.68
CA VAL A 17 -4.78 3.86 6.06
C VAL A 17 -4.44 4.21 4.62
N ASN A 18 -3.19 4.62 4.38
CA ASN A 18 -2.72 4.96 3.03
C ASN A 18 -2.20 3.73 2.30
N VAL A 19 -2.74 3.48 1.11
CA VAL A 19 -2.39 2.34 0.24
C VAL A 19 -1.93 2.83 -1.11
N PHE A 20 -0.74 2.42 -1.52
CA PHE A 20 -0.16 2.71 -2.83
C PHE A 20 -0.17 1.44 -3.67
N VAL A 21 -0.66 1.49 -4.92
CA VAL A 21 -0.71 0.34 -5.82
C VAL A 21 -0.11 0.67 -7.19
N VAL A 22 0.80 -0.19 -7.66
CA VAL A 22 1.41 -0.13 -9.00
C VAL A 22 0.97 -1.34 -9.81
N GLY A 23 0.64 -1.16 -11.08
CA GLY A 23 0.27 -2.25 -12.00
C GLY A 23 -1.23 -2.55 -12.09
N ALA A 24 -2.07 -1.81 -11.36
CA ALA A 24 -3.52 -1.87 -11.48
C ALA A 24 -4.10 -0.85 -12.49
N GLY A 25 -3.23 -0.10 -13.19
CA GLY A 25 -3.63 1.02 -14.03
C GLY A 25 -3.93 2.29 -13.23
N ASN A 26 -4.34 3.35 -13.93
CA ASN A 26 -4.61 4.68 -13.34
C ASN A 26 -6.09 4.94 -13.04
N THR A 27 -6.97 3.94 -13.22
CA THR A 27 -8.39 4.08 -12.89
C THR A 27 -8.58 3.62 -11.44
N PRO A 28 -8.98 4.50 -10.51
CA PRO A 28 -9.26 4.09 -9.15
C PRO A 28 -10.37 3.05 -9.06
N LEU A 29 -10.29 2.19 -8.06
CA LEU A 29 -11.38 1.32 -7.69
C LEU A 29 -12.59 2.16 -7.22
N PRO A 30 -13.82 1.68 -7.45
CA PRO A 30 -15.02 2.34 -6.94
C PRO A 30 -15.05 2.25 -5.41
N GLU A 31 -15.67 3.24 -4.78
CA GLU A 31 -15.70 3.40 -3.31
C GLU A 31 -16.19 2.13 -2.58
N GLU A 32 -17.18 1.44 -3.14
CA GLU A 32 -17.72 0.20 -2.55
C GLU A 32 -16.68 -0.91 -2.39
N SER A 33 -15.56 -0.83 -3.11
CA SER A 33 -14.43 -1.76 -2.99
C SER A 33 -13.75 -1.68 -1.64
N PHE A 34 -13.86 -0.57 -0.92
CA PHE A 34 -13.20 -0.34 0.37
C PHE A 34 -14.13 -0.55 1.58
N ARG A 35 -15.36 -1.01 1.34
CA ARG A 35 -16.24 -1.54 2.40
C ARG A 35 -15.79 -2.95 2.80
N LEU A 36 -14.76 -3.01 3.63
CA LEU A 36 -13.97 -4.20 3.90
C LEU A 36 -13.91 -4.52 5.39
N ALA A 37 -13.75 -5.81 5.72
CA ALA A 37 -13.64 -6.27 7.11
C ALA A 37 -14.80 -5.83 8.04
N GLY A 38 -15.98 -5.53 7.47
CA GLY A 38 -17.12 -5.00 8.22
C GLY A 38 -17.03 -3.51 8.57
N LEU A 39 -16.05 -2.80 8.01
CA LEU A 39 -15.80 -1.38 8.18
C LEU A 39 -16.08 -0.62 6.88
N VAL A 40 -16.39 0.66 7.03
CA VAL A 40 -16.57 1.62 5.93
C VAL A 40 -15.75 2.85 6.31
N PRO A 41 -14.79 3.30 5.49
CA PRO A 41 -14.10 4.55 5.71
C PRO A 41 -15.08 5.73 5.75
N ASP A 42 -14.75 6.74 6.56
CA ASP A 42 -15.48 8.00 6.61
C ASP A 42 -15.16 8.88 5.38
N ALA A 43 -13.95 8.74 4.84
CA ALA A 43 -13.55 9.30 3.55
C ALA A 43 -12.64 8.33 2.79
N GLU A 44 -12.80 8.33 1.46
CA GLU A 44 -12.01 7.53 0.53
C GLU A 44 -11.48 8.45 -0.55
N LEU A 45 -10.17 8.71 -0.55
CA LEU A 45 -9.56 9.68 -1.43
C LEU A 45 -8.56 8.99 -2.36
N PRO A 46 -8.95 8.65 -3.60
CA PRO A 46 -8.04 8.12 -4.58
C PRO A 46 -7.26 9.22 -5.29
N PHE A 47 -5.94 9.04 -5.39
CA PHE A 47 -5.02 9.94 -6.08
C PHE A 47 -4.22 9.15 -7.13
N PRO A 48 -4.69 9.11 -8.40
CA PRO A 48 -3.84 8.70 -9.51
C PRO A 48 -2.67 9.68 -9.62
N LEU A 49 -1.45 9.17 -9.49
CA LEU A 49 -0.26 10.02 -9.51
C LEU A 49 0.20 10.29 -10.94
N THR A 50 0.59 11.54 -11.21
CA THR A 50 1.12 12.01 -12.50
C THR A 50 2.60 12.33 -12.38
N ASP A 51 3.25 12.62 -13.52
CA ASP A 51 4.67 13.01 -13.59
C ASP A 51 5.62 11.94 -13.03
N LEU A 52 5.25 10.67 -13.19
CA LEU A 52 6.02 9.51 -12.80
C LEU A 52 7.05 9.16 -13.88
N PRO A 53 8.12 8.41 -13.56
CA PRO A 53 8.96 7.83 -14.59
C PRO A 53 8.16 6.94 -15.54
N GLU A 54 8.51 6.98 -16.83
CA GLU A 54 7.80 6.32 -17.93
C GLU A 54 7.42 4.86 -17.65
N ALA A 55 8.35 4.10 -17.05
CA ALA A 55 8.14 2.69 -16.73
C ALA A 55 6.95 2.45 -15.78
N ILE A 56 6.73 3.37 -14.84
CA ILE A 56 5.66 3.29 -13.84
C ILE A 56 4.39 3.93 -14.39
N GLU A 57 4.51 5.05 -15.11
CA GLU A 57 3.36 5.69 -15.76
C GLU A 57 2.57 4.70 -16.62
N ARG A 58 3.29 3.83 -17.36
CA ARG A 58 2.70 2.73 -18.15
C ARG A 58 1.89 1.74 -17.33
N LEU A 59 2.32 1.45 -16.11
CA LEU A 59 1.67 0.49 -15.21
C LEU A 59 0.56 1.13 -14.37
N GLY A 60 0.61 2.46 -14.24
CA GLY A 60 -0.20 3.26 -13.36
C GLY A 60 0.18 3.12 -11.89
N LEU A 61 -0.02 4.22 -11.15
CA LEU A 61 0.17 4.30 -9.71
C LEU A 61 -0.98 5.10 -9.11
N VAL A 62 -1.70 4.47 -8.18
CA VAL A 62 -2.79 5.11 -7.44
C VAL A 62 -2.47 5.03 -5.95
N SER A 63 -2.56 6.17 -5.26
CA SER A 63 -2.63 6.23 -3.79
C SER A 63 -4.09 6.25 -3.37
N TYR A 64 -4.42 5.61 -2.25
CA TYR A 64 -5.72 5.70 -1.60
C TYR A 64 -5.49 6.10 -0.16
N ASP A 65 -6.11 7.19 0.26
CA ASP A 65 -6.18 7.57 1.66
C ASP A 65 -7.57 7.16 2.18
N LEU A 66 -7.58 6.28 3.17
CA LEU A 66 -8.78 5.66 3.72
C LEU A 66 -8.92 6.10 5.18
N ASP A 67 -9.74 7.12 5.40
CA ASP A 67 -9.83 7.83 6.67
C ASP A 67 -10.91 7.24 7.58
N PHE A 68 -10.61 7.20 8.88
CA PHE A 68 -11.50 6.73 9.94
C PHE A 68 -11.48 7.71 11.12
N ASP A 69 -12.64 8.27 11.45
CA ASP A 69 -12.82 9.11 12.63
C ASP A 69 -12.76 8.28 13.93
N ASP A 70 -13.19 7.02 13.89
CA ASP A 70 -13.12 6.09 15.02
C ASP A 70 -11.77 5.34 15.06
N THR A 71 -10.91 5.78 15.96
CA THR A 71 -9.57 5.19 16.16
C THR A 71 -9.60 3.88 16.97
N SER A 72 -10.75 3.45 17.48
CA SER A 72 -10.90 2.18 18.22
C SER A 72 -11.07 0.96 17.30
N LEU A 73 -11.26 1.19 15.99
CA LEU A 73 -11.42 0.17 14.98
C LEU A 73 -10.14 -0.68 14.81
N ASP A 74 -10.33 -1.95 14.40
CA ASP A 74 -9.21 -2.82 14.02
C ASP A 74 -8.70 -2.46 12.62
N LEU A 75 -7.94 -1.37 12.54
CA LEU A 75 -7.36 -0.91 11.29
C LEU A 75 -6.29 -1.89 10.76
N ARG A 76 -5.78 -2.83 11.58
CA ARG A 76 -4.81 -3.82 11.12
C ARG A 76 -5.48 -4.85 10.22
N ALA A 77 -6.62 -5.36 10.66
CA ALA A 77 -7.44 -6.25 9.85
C ALA A 77 -7.93 -5.54 8.58
N TYR A 78 -8.30 -4.26 8.71
CA TYR A 78 -8.70 -3.43 7.58
C TYR A 78 -7.58 -3.24 6.56
N THR A 79 -6.38 -2.83 6.97
CA THR A 79 -5.21 -2.68 6.09
C THR A 79 -4.96 -3.96 5.30
N ARG A 80 -5.03 -5.13 5.95
CA ARG A 80 -4.84 -6.43 5.26
C ARG A 80 -5.91 -6.63 4.19
N ALA A 81 -7.16 -6.33 4.51
CA ALA A 81 -8.26 -6.47 3.56
C ALA A 81 -8.13 -5.48 2.38
N ALA A 82 -7.76 -4.23 2.64
CA ALA A 82 -7.52 -3.22 1.62
C ALA A 82 -6.38 -3.63 0.68
N LEU A 83 -5.24 -4.08 1.23
CA LEU A 83 -4.12 -4.61 0.45
C LEU A 83 -4.53 -5.81 -0.40
N ARG A 84 -5.34 -6.74 0.14
CA ARG A 84 -5.88 -7.85 -0.64
C ARG A 84 -6.69 -7.32 -1.81
N ARG A 85 -7.62 -6.41 -1.54
CA ARG A 85 -8.55 -5.87 -2.52
C ARG A 85 -7.85 -5.20 -3.69
N VAL A 86 -6.84 -4.36 -3.45
CA VAL A 86 -6.12 -3.66 -4.52
C VAL A 86 -5.20 -4.59 -5.32
N CYS A 87 -4.83 -5.75 -4.78
CA CYS A 87 -4.09 -6.82 -5.46
C CYS A 87 -4.99 -7.87 -6.12
N GLU A 88 -6.31 -7.77 -6.00
CA GLU A 88 -7.20 -8.74 -6.63
C GLU A 88 -7.17 -8.56 -8.16
N GLY A 89 -6.84 -9.63 -8.88
CA GLY A 89 -6.86 -9.64 -10.34
C GLY A 89 -5.47 -9.43 -10.97
N THR A 90 -5.24 -8.24 -11.53
CA THR A 90 -4.07 -7.92 -12.36
C THR A 90 -2.74 -8.11 -11.62
N TRP A 91 -1.64 -8.24 -12.37
CA TRP A 91 -0.30 -8.25 -11.78
C TRP A 91 -0.01 -6.87 -11.19
N ALA A 92 -0.11 -6.76 -9.87
CA ALA A 92 0.06 -5.52 -9.13
C ALA A 92 0.93 -5.75 -7.90
N VAL A 93 1.53 -4.65 -7.43
CA VAL A 93 2.22 -4.60 -6.14
C VAL A 93 1.65 -3.43 -5.36
N ALA A 94 1.32 -3.68 -4.09
CA ALA A 94 0.74 -2.69 -3.21
C ALA A 94 1.49 -2.58 -1.88
N TRP A 95 1.51 -1.38 -1.31
CA TRP A 95 2.13 -1.08 -0.03
C TRP A 95 1.19 -0.25 0.83
N ALA A 96 1.22 -0.48 2.14
CA ALA A 96 0.61 0.38 3.14
C ALA A 96 1.71 1.11 3.90
N ALA A 97 1.68 2.44 3.89
CA ALA A 97 2.72 3.30 4.45
C ALA A 97 2.14 4.61 5.00
N SER A 98 2.93 5.37 5.78
CA SER A 98 2.49 6.63 6.38
C SER A 98 2.52 7.80 5.38
N GLU A 99 1.49 8.66 5.41
CA GLU A 99 1.38 9.84 4.54
C GLU A 99 2.41 10.91 4.94
N GLY A 100 3.23 11.38 3.99
CA GLY A 100 4.21 12.45 4.20
C GLY A 100 5.68 12.02 4.18
N SER A 101 5.97 10.72 4.12
CA SER A 101 7.32 10.19 3.92
C SER A 101 7.47 9.36 2.64
N PHE A 102 6.39 9.22 1.87
CA PHE A 102 6.34 8.31 0.74
C PHE A 102 6.42 9.07 -0.59
N HIS A 103 7.64 9.34 -1.04
CA HIS A 103 7.88 9.67 -2.44
C HIS A 103 8.04 8.38 -3.24
N TYR A 104 7.46 8.31 -4.44
CA TYR A 104 7.60 7.14 -5.31
C TYR A 104 9.08 6.80 -5.61
N ASP A 105 9.98 7.77 -5.68
CA ASP A 105 11.41 7.48 -5.85
C ASP A 105 11.97 6.66 -4.68
N GLU A 106 11.40 6.82 -3.49
CA GLU A 106 11.80 6.06 -2.31
C GLU A 106 11.26 4.63 -2.33
N LEU A 107 10.12 4.33 -3.00
CA LEU A 107 9.57 2.96 -3.17
C LEU A 107 10.60 1.98 -3.75
N LEU A 108 11.52 2.51 -4.55
CA LEU A 108 12.58 1.77 -5.21
C LEU A 108 13.86 1.67 -4.37
N THR A 109 13.88 2.19 -3.14
CA THR A 109 15.07 2.24 -2.27
C THR A 109 14.89 1.44 -0.98
N ASP A 110 16.00 1.13 -0.30
CA ASP A 110 15.99 0.41 0.99
C ASP A 110 15.43 1.27 2.14
N GLU A 111 15.36 2.59 1.98
CA GLU A 111 15.02 3.53 3.06
C GLU A 111 13.51 3.52 3.40
N VAL A 112 12.66 3.03 2.48
CA VAL A 112 11.19 2.94 2.67
C VAL A 112 10.76 1.78 3.56
N ALA A 113 11.58 0.75 3.75
CA ALA A 113 11.17 -0.45 4.47
C ALA A 113 10.66 -0.16 5.90
N ARG A 114 11.20 0.88 6.56
CA ARG A 114 10.79 1.27 7.92
C ARG A 114 9.47 2.03 7.98
N GLN A 115 9.01 2.56 6.84
CA GLN A 115 7.79 3.34 6.72
C GLN A 115 6.63 2.49 6.19
N VAL A 116 6.93 1.34 5.59
CA VAL A 116 5.95 0.36 5.14
C VAL A 116 5.57 -0.55 6.29
N TYR A 117 4.29 -0.58 6.60
CA TYR A 117 3.70 -1.46 7.62
C TYR A 117 2.82 -2.56 7.01
N GLY A 118 2.67 -2.61 5.69
CA GLY A 118 2.05 -3.72 5.00
C GLY A 118 2.35 -3.74 3.52
N TYR A 119 2.23 -4.89 2.89
CA TYR A 119 2.40 -5.02 1.45
C TYR A 119 1.59 -6.19 0.91
N CYS A 120 1.42 -6.18 -0.41
CA CYS A 120 0.86 -7.27 -1.17
C CYS A 120 1.46 -7.33 -2.57
N VAL A 121 1.66 -8.56 -3.07
CA VAL A 121 1.94 -8.86 -4.47
C VAL A 121 0.78 -9.71 -4.98
N SER A 122 0.24 -9.40 -6.15
CA SER A 122 -0.87 -10.16 -6.72
C SER A 122 -0.60 -11.66 -6.75
N GLY A 123 -1.62 -12.45 -6.40
CA GLY A 123 -1.51 -13.90 -6.25
C GLY A 123 -0.86 -14.38 -4.94
N THR A 124 -0.50 -13.47 -4.03
CA THR A 124 0.02 -13.80 -2.69
C THR A 124 -0.88 -13.28 -1.58
N GLU A 125 -0.70 -13.80 -0.37
CA GLU A 125 -1.43 -13.32 0.81
C GLU A 125 -0.80 -12.02 1.34
N PRO A 126 -1.58 -10.96 1.58
CA PRO A 126 -1.04 -9.70 2.10
C PRO A 126 -0.41 -9.85 3.49
N VAL A 127 0.68 -9.13 3.70
CA VAL A 127 1.40 -9.09 4.98
C VAL A 127 1.18 -7.72 5.62
N VAL A 128 0.86 -7.71 6.92
CA VAL A 128 0.69 -6.49 7.72
C VAL A 128 1.38 -6.66 9.06
N GLU A 129 2.28 -5.72 9.36
CA GLU A 129 3.06 -5.68 10.59
C GLU A 129 2.96 -4.30 11.25
N TRP A 130 2.64 -4.29 12.54
CA TRP A 130 2.50 -3.07 13.34
C TRP A 130 3.50 -3.01 14.51
N ASP A 131 4.22 -4.11 14.79
CA ASP A 131 5.32 -4.10 15.75
C ASP A 131 6.53 -3.38 15.17
N THR A 132 6.88 -2.24 15.75
CA THR A 132 7.98 -1.40 15.26
C THR A 132 9.35 -2.04 15.45
N ALA A 133 9.50 -2.98 16.39
CA ALA A 133 10.72 -3.77 16.50
C ALA A 133 10.89 -4.66 15.25
N THR A 134 9.81 -5.29 14.79
CA THR A 134 9.79 -6.06 13.55
C THR A 134 10.03 -5.16 12.34
N LEU A 135 9.34 -4.02 12.22
CA LEU A 135 9.51 -3.08 11.09
C LEU A 135 10.94 -2.54 10.97
N ARG A 136 11.68 -2.46 12.08
CA ARG A 136 13.09 -2.02 12.10
C ARG A 136 14.09 -3.16 11.87
N SER A 137 13.64 -4.41 11.84
CA SER A 137 14.49 -5.58 11.69
C SER A 137 15.04 -5.76 10.27
N GLU A 138 16.18 -6.45 10.16
CA GLU A 138 16.74 -6.84 8.85
C GLU A 138 15.85 -7.85 8.13
N GLU A 139 15.08 -8.66 8.86
CA GLU A 139 14.12 -9.59 8.27
C GLU A 139 13.03 -8.85 7.51
N TRP A 140 12.46 -7.80 8.11
CA TRP A 140 11.45 -6.98 7.45
C TRP A 140 12.02 -6.28 6.21
N LYS A 141 13.21 -5.68 6.31
CA LYS A 141 13.90 -5.10 5.16
C LYS A 141 14.09 -6.10 4.02
N HIS A 142 14.49 -7.34 4.34
CA HIS A 142 14.66 -8.37 3.33
C HIS A 142 13.33 -8.75 2.65
N ARG A 143 12.23 -8.80 3.40
CA ARG A 143 10.89 -9.02 2.82
C ARG A 143 10.49 -7.89 1.86
N ILE A 144 10.69 -6.63 2.27
CA ILE A 144 10.42 -5.47 1.42
C ILE A 144 11.29 -5.46 0.15
N ALA A 145 12.56 -5.87 0.24
CA ALA A 145 13.42 -6.05 -0.93
C ALA A 145 12.89 -7.12 -1.90
N GLY A 146 12.29 -8.20 -1.39
CA GLY A 146 11.60 -9.19 -2.20
C GLY A 146 10.38 -8.63 -2.95
N VAL A 147 9.61 -7.76 -2.29
CA VAL A 147 8.47 -7.05 -2.92
C VAL A 147 8.97 -6.11 -4.02
N ARG A 148 10.08 -5.40 -3.79
CA ARG A 148 10.73 -4.57 -4.82
C ARG A 148 11.20 -5.41 -6.01
N THR A 149 11.75 -6.58 -5.77
CA THR A 149 12.13 -7.51 -6.85
C THR A 149 10.90 -7.91 -7.69
N ALA A 150 9.73 -8.08 -7.07
CA ALA A 150 8.49 -8.35 -7.80
C ALA A 150 8.02 -7.13 -8.62
N LEU A 151 8.20 -5.92 -8.10
CA LEU A 151 7.96 -4.68 -8.85
C LEU A 151 8.94 -4.54 -10.03
N ASP A 152 10.23 -4.81 -9.84
CA ASP A 152 11.24 -4.78 -10.90
C ASP A 152 10.90 -5.77 -12.02
N ALA A 153 10.41 -6.96 -11.66
CA ALA A 153 9.94 -7.95 -12.62
C ALA A 153 8.72 -7.44 -13.42
N LEU A 154 7.77 -6.77 -12.75
CA LEU A 154 6.62 -6.12 -13.40
C LEU A 154 7.08 -5.01 -14.37
N LEU A 155 8.02 -4.16 -13.94
CA LEU A 155 8.59 -3.09 -14.76
C LEU A 155 9.33 -3.60 -16.00
N SER A 156 9.96 -4.78 -15.86
CA SER A 156 10.74 -5.44 -16.92
C SER A 156 9.89 -6.30 -17.86
N ALA A 157 8.61 -6.53 -17.53
CA ALA A 157 7.73 -7.36 -18.35
C ALA A 157 7.41 -6.66 -19.70
N PRO A 158 7.52 -7.36 -20.83
CA PRO A 158 7.11 -6.82 -22.13
C PRO A 158 5.59 -6.62 -22.18
N GLU A 159 5.13 -5.61 -22.94
CA GLU A 159 3.73 -5.15 -23.02
C GLU A 159 2.70 -6.22 -23.42
N GLU A 160 3.14 -7.38 -23.93
CA GLU A 160 2.25 -8.41 -24.51
C GLU A 160 1.47 -9.26 -23.49
N LEU A 161 1.70 -9.10 -22.17
CA LEU A 161 0.98 -9.88 -21.15
C LEU A 161 -0.32 -9.22 -20.63
N ASN A 162 -0.71 -8.07 -21.15
CA ASN A 162 -1.88 -7.30 -20.69
C ASN A 162 -3.09 -7.38 -21.66
N SER A 163 -3.31 -8.53 -22.31
CA SER A 163 -4.49 -8.79 -23.17
C SER A 163 -5.50 -9.72 -22.51
#